data_AF-A0A3B0RPQ0-F1
#
_entry.id   AF-A0A3B0RPQ0-F1
#
_cell.length_a   1.000
_cell.length_b   1.000
_cell.length_c   1.000
_cell.angle_alpha   90.00
_cell.angle_beta   90.00
_cell.angle_gamma   90.00
#
_symmetry.space_group_name_H-M   'P 1'
#
loop_
_entity.id
_entity.type
_entity.pdbx_description
1 polymer ?
#
loop_
_entity_poly.entity_id
_entity_poly.type
_entity_poly.pdbx_seq_one_letter_code
_entity_poly.pdbx_strand_id
1 'polypeptide(L)' 'MFIETEATPNPSVLKFLPGREVSPGAALDYRDAEAATTSPLASALFAQGDVTGVFLGPDFIAITKVETRDW' A
#
# COMPACT_ATOMS: atom_id res chain seq x y z
N MET A 1 -0.05 2.69 17.43
CA MET A 1 -1.02 1.81 16.73
C MET A 1 -0.25 0.61 16.22
N PHE A 2 -0.79 -0.61 16.36
CA PHE A 2 -0.17 -1.81 15.81
C PHE A 2 -0.71 -2.06 14.39
N ILE A 3 0.14 -2.54 13.49
CA ILE A 3 -0.22 -2.89 12.12
C ILE A 3 0.25 -4.32 11.90
N GLU A 4 -0.68 -5.22 11.63
CA GLU A 4 -0.36 -6.61 11.30
C GLU A 4 0.03 -6.71 9.82
N THR A 5 0.84 -7.72 9.47
CA THR A 5 1.25 -7.96 8.08
C THR A 5 0.84 -9.36 7.64
N GLU A 6 0.38 -9.47 6.40
CA GLU A 6 -0.03 -10.72 5.77
C GLU A 6 0.74 -10.88 4.46
N ALA A 7 1.49 -11.97 4.35
CA ALA A 7 2.21 -12.32 3.14
C ALA A 7 1.23 -12.64 2.01
N THR A 8 1.56 -12.24 0.79
CA THR A 8 0.80 -12.60 -0.40
C THR A 8 1.57 -13.61 -1.25
N PRO A 9 0.93 -14.32 -2.19
CA PRO A 9 1.63 -15.17 -3.15
C PRO A 9 2.64 -14.41 -4.02
N ASN A 10 2.53 -13.08 -4.13
CA ASN A 10 3.49 -12.24 -4.81
C ASN A 10 4.52 -11.72 -3.80
N PRO A 11 5.81 -12.12 -3.89
CA PRO A 11 6.85 -11.71 -2.92
C PRO A 11 7.13 -10.20 -2.94
N SER A 12 6.80 -9.52 -4.03
CA SER A 12 6.93 -8.07 -4.15
C SER A 12 5.74 -7.32 -3.54
N VAL A 13 4.74 -8.01 -2.99
CA VAL A 13 3.54 -7.40 -2.40
C VAL A 13 3.34 -7.91 -0.98
N LEU A 14 3.19 -6.97 -0.04
CA LEU A 14 2.83 -7.25 1.35
C LEU A 14 1.54 -6.51 1.71
N LYS A 15 0.63 -7.20 2.41
CA LYS A 15 -0.57 -6.59 2.97
C LYS A 15 -0.31 -6.13 4.40
N PHE A 16 -0.78 -4.94 4.71
CA PHE A 16 -0.73 -4.29 6.01
C PHE A 16 -2.17 -4.11 6.51
N LEU A 17 -2.47 -4.65 7.69
CA LEU A 17 -3.78 -4.64 8.33
C LEU A 17 -3.71 -3.74 9.56
N PRO A 18 -4.11 -2.46 9.47
CA PRO A 18 -4.08 -1.53 10.59
C PRO A 18 -5.20 -1.76 11.63
N GLY A 19 -6.10 -2.73 11.40
CA GLY A 19 -7.22 -3.03 12.30
C GLY A 19 -8.31 -1.96 12.30
N ARG A 20 -8.38 -1.15 11.23
CA ARG A 20 -9.38 -0.08 11.04
C ARG A 20 -9.66 0.10 9.56
N GLU A 21 -10.75 0.80 9.27
CA GLU A 21 -11.09 1.19 7.92
C GLU A 21 -10.00 2.11 7.31
N VAL A 22 -9.65 1.82 6.07
CA VAL A 22 -8.63 2.51 5.27
C VAL A 22 -9.29 3.31 4.16
N SER A 23 -10.11 2.66 3.31
CA SER A 23 -10.84 3.31 2.23
C SER A 23 -12.35 3.03 2.34
N PRO A 24 -13.11 3.87 3.09
CA PRO A 24 -14.56 3.76 3.17
C PRO A 24 -15.17 3.96 1.78
N GLY A 25 -15.79 2.91 1.23
CA GLY A 25 -16.57 2.98 -0.01
C GLY A 25 -16.00 2.17 -1.15
N ALA A 26 -14.87 2.60 -1.73
CA ALA A 26 -14.26 1.94 -2.88
C ALA A 26 -12.77 1.72 -2.66
N ALA A 27 -12.27 0.59 -3.16
CA ALA A 27 -10.84 0.35 -3.20
C ALA A 27 -10.17 1.30 -4.19
N LEU A 28 -8.97 1.77 -3.85
CA LEU A 28 -8.18 2.68 -4.68
C LEU A 28 -6.87 1.99 -5.07
N ASP A 29 -6.55 1.99 -6.36
CA ASP A 29 -5.31 1.42 -6.92
C ASP A 29 -4.44 2.55 -7.47
N TYR A 30 -3.25 2.71 -6.90
CA TYR A 30 -2.24 3.68 -7.32
C TYR A 30 -1.02 2.95 -7.87
N ARG A 31 -0.68 3.24 -9.13
CA ARG A 31 0.45 2.60 -9.85
C ARG A 31 1.69 3.47 -9.95
N ASP A 32 1.59 4.73 -9.53
CA ASP A 32 2.67 5.70 -9.52
C ASP A 32 2.38 6.84 -8.53
N ALA A 33 3.42 7.65 -8.29
CA ALA A 33 3.35 8.77 -7.36
C ALA A 33 2.43 9.90 -7.84
N GLU A 34 2.21 10.05 -9.16
CA GLU A 34 1.36 11.10 -9.72
C GLU A 34 -0.12 10.81 -9.43
N ALA A 35 -0.55 9.57 -9.67
CA ALA A 35 -1.89 9.09 -9.32
C ALA A 35 -2.15 9.16 -7.80
N ALA A 36 -1.10 8.91 -7.00
CA ALA A 36 -1.17 8.89 -5.54
C ALA A 36 -1.42 10.25 -4.88
N THR A 37 -1.30 11.37 -5.61
CA THR A 37 -1.50 12.75 -5.10
C THR A 37 -2.89 12.98 -4.47
N THR A 38 -3.89 12.20 -4.87
CA THR A 38 -5.25 12.25 -4.32
C THR A 38 -5.38 11.65 -2.92
N SER A 39 -4.38 10.90 -2.46
CA SER A 39 -4.34 10.30 -1.13
C SER A 39 -3.04 10.66 -0.40
N PRO A 40 -3.10 11.43 0.71
CA PRO A 40 -1.92 11.75 1.50
C PRO A 40 -1.16 10.51 1.98
N LEU A 41 -1.89 9.42 2.28
CA LEU A 41 -1.30 8.14 2.66
C LEU A 41 -0.54 7.50 1.49
N ALA A 42 -1.17 7.39 0.32
CA ALA A 42 -0.51 6.80 -0.85
C ALA A 42 0.72 7.63 -1.26
N SER A 43 0.59 8.96 -1.28
CA SER A 43 1.70 9.88 -1.56
C SER A 43 2.89 9.66 -0.61
N ALA A 44 2.63 9.50 0.69
CA ALA A 44 3.68 9.26 1.69
C ALA A 44 4.37 7.90 1.52
N LEU A 45 3.65 6.88 1.04
CA LEU A 45 4.21 5.56 0.75
C LEU A 45 5.09 5.60 -0.50
N PHE A 46 4.64 6.25 -1.58
CA PHE A 46 5.48 6.43 -2.77
C PHE A 46 6.74 7.26 -2.51
N ALA A 47 6.69 8.20 -1.56
CA ALA A 47 7.84 9.00 -1.16
C ALA A 47 9.01 8.19 -0.55
N GLN A 48 8.81 6.91 -0.21
CA GLN A 48 9.89 6.02 0.23
C GLN A 48 10.88 5.67 -0.90
N GLY A 49 10.48 5.85 -2.17
CA GLY A 49 11.33 5.69 -3.36
C GLY A 49 11.51 4.26 -3.86
N ASP A 50 11.07 3.27 -3.10
CA ASP A 50 11.12 1.83 -3.43
C ASP A 50 9.74 1.19 -3.58
N VAL A 51 8.67 1.97 -3.41
CA VAL A 51 7.28 1.57 -3.62
C VAL A 51 6.88 1.82 -5.08
N THR A 52 6.35 0.80 -5.73
CA THR A 52 5.90 0.81 -7.13
C THR A 52 4.38 0.70 -7.26
N GLY A 53 3.67 0.40 -6.18
CA GLY A 53 2.23 0.31 -6.17
C GLY A 53 1.65 0.40 -4.77
N VAL A 54 0.49 1.04 -4.64
CA VAL A 54 -0.26 1.12 -3.39
C VAL A 54 -1.72 0.85 -3.70
N PHE A 55 -2.27 -0.20 -3.08
CA PHE A 55 -3.68 -0.53 -3.14
C PHE A 55 -4.32 -0.33 -1.78
N LEU A 56 -5.32 0.54 -1.70
CA LEU A 56 -6.09 0.81 -0.50
C LEU A 56 -7.39 0.02 -0.55
N GLY A 57 -7.45 -1.06 0.23
CA GLY A 57 -8.66 -1.84 0.44
C GLY A 57 -9.59 -1.22 1.49
N PRO A 58 -10.71 -1.89 1.81
CA PRO A 58 -11.63 -1.42 2.83
C PRO A 58 -10.96 -1.31 4.21
N ASP A 59 -10.16 -2.30 4.60
CA ASP A 59 -9.54 -2.43 5.92
C ASP A 59 -8.05 -2.82 5.86
N PHE A 60 -7.44 -2.80 4.67
CA PHE A 60 -6.04 -3.15 4.47
C PHE A 60 -5.36 -2.24 3.44
N ILE A 61 -4.03 -2.24 3.46
CA ILE A 61 -3.17 -1.58 2.47
C ILE A 61 -2.28 -2.66 1.87
N ALA A 62 -2.29 -2.84 0.55
CA ALA A 62 -1.29 -3.65 -0.13
C ALA A 62 -0.25 -2.73 -0.76
N ILE A 63 1.02 -2.96 -0.44
CA ILE A 63 2.14 -2.18 -0.98
C ILE A 63 2.93 -3.11 -1.89
N THR A 64 3.23 -2.63 -3.09
CA THR A 64 4.15 -3.28 -4.03
C THR A 64 5.49 -2.57 -3.94
N LYS A 65 6.57 -3.31 -3.68
CA LYS A 65 7.94 -2.80 -3.70
C LYS A 65 8.65 -3.12 -5.02
N VAL A 66 9.75 -2.45 -5.30
CA VAL A 66 10.72 -2.87 -6.33
C VAL A 66 11.27 -4.27 -6.03
N GLU A 67 11.60 -5.03 -7.07
CA GLU A 67 12.08 -6.42 -6.92
C GLU A 67 13.41 -6.54 -6.15
N THR A 68 14.23 -5.48 -6.16
CA THR A 68 15.56 -5.45 -5.54
C THR A 68 15.56 -5.16 -4.04
N ARG A 69 14.39 -4.90 -3.44
CA ARG A 69 14.24 -4.61 -2.00
C ARG A 69 13.67 -5.82 -1.27
N ASP A 70 13.93 -5.89 0.03
CA ASP A 70 13.24 -6.79 0.96
C ASP A 70 12.25 -6.01 1.84
N TRP A 71 11.31 -6.73 2.47
CA TRP A 71 10.29 -6.18 3.38
C TRP A 71 10.82 -6.03 4.81
#